data_AF-A0A2S6SZC9-F1
#
_entry.id   AF-A0A2S6SZC9-F1
#
_cell.length_a   1.000
_cell.length_b   1.000
_cell.length_c   1.000
_cell.angle_alpha   90.00
_cell.angle_beta   90.00
_cell.angle_gamma   90.00
#
_symmetry.space_group_name_H-M   'P 1'
#
loop_
_entity.id
_entity.type
_entity.pdbx_description
1 polymer ?
#
loop_
_entity_poly.entity_id
_entity_poly.type
_entity_poly.pdbx_seq_one_letter_code
_entity_poly.pdbx_strand_id
1 'polypeptide(L)' 'SIFFMVTGFHGTHVTIGVIFLFIMARKAWRGDFDTGRRGFFTSQKSHYEAVEIMGLYWHFVDLVWVFIFAFFYLW' A
#
# COMPACT_ATOMS: atom_id res chain seq x y z
N SER A 1 -15.26 -14.62 -16.37
CA SER A 1 -15.10 -14.73 -14.90
C SER A 1 -13.68 -14.45 -14.42
N ILE A 2 -12.64 -14.99 -15.06
CA ILE A 2 -11.23 -14.80 -14.64
C ILE A 2 -10.82 -13.33 -14.61
N PHE A 3 -11.18 -12.55 -15.64
CA PHE A 3 -10.90 -11.11 -15.69
C PHE A 3 -11.37 -10.38 -14.43
N PHE A 4 -12.67 -10.46 -14.10
CA PHE A 4 -13.25 -9.77 -12.94
C PHE A 4 -12.70 -10.26 -11.60
N MET A 5 -12.35 -11.54 -11.49
CA MET A 5 -11.73 -12.08 -10.28
C MET A 5 -10.32 -11.51 -10.08
N VAL A 6 -9.50 -11.50 -11.13
CA VAL A 6 -8.11 -11.00 -11.07
C VAL A 6 -8.08 -9.49 -10.88
N THR A 7 -8.81 -8.74 -11.69
CA THR A 7 -8.86 -7.27 -11.57
C THR A 7 -9.54 -6.83 -10.28
N GLY A 8 -10.59 -7.54 -9.85
CA GLY A 8 -11.28 -7.29 -8.58
C GLY A 8 -10.36 -7.53 -7.38
N PHE A 9 -9.66 -8.66 -7.32
CA PHE A 9 -8.69 -8.95 -6.26
C PHE A 9 -7.53 -7.96 -6.25
N HIS A 10 -7.04 -7.55 -7.41
CA HIS A 10 -6.03 -6.50 -7.49
C HIS A 10 -6.57 -5.15 -6.98
N GLY A 11 -7.80 -4.78 -7.35
CA GLY A 11 -8.45 -3.56 -6.88
C GLY A 11 -8.65 -3.51 -5.37
N THR A 12 -8.91 -4.64 -4.70
CA THR A 12 -8.96 -4.68 -3.24
C THR A 12 -7.58 -4.42 -2.62
N HIS A 13 -6.51 -4.95 -3.21
CA HIS A 13 -5.13 -4.69 -2.75
C HIS A 13 -4.74 -3.23 -2.91
N VAL A 14 -5.04 -2.63 -4.06
CA VAL A 14 -4.83 -1.18 -4.30
C VAL A 14 -5.57 -0.36 -3.25
N THR A 15 -6.85 -0.67 -2.99
CA THR A 15 -7.66 0.08 -2.01
C THR A 15 -7.05 0.01 -0.61
N ILE A 16 -6.64 -1.18 -0.17
CA ILE A 16 -5.96 -1.38 1.12
C ILE A 16 -4.65 -0.60 1.15
N GLY A 17 -3.83 -0.68 0.10
CA GLY A 17 -2.57 0.06 -0.02
C GLY A 17 -2.75 1.57 0.09
N VAL A 18 -3.76 2.15 -0.57
CA VAL A 18 -4.03 3.60 -0.51
C VAL A 18 -4.37 4.02 0.91
N ILE A 19 -5.20 3.24 1.62
CA ILE A 19 -5.57 3.53 3.01
C ILE A 19 -4.33 3.54 3.88
N PHE A 20 -3.45 2.54 3.77
CA PHE A 20 -2.23 2.48 4.56
C PHE A 20 -1.23 3.59 4.22
N LEU A 21 -1.03 3.89 2.93
CA LEU A 21 -0.19 5.02 2.51
C LEU A 21 -0.71 6.35 3.04
N PHE A 22 -2.03 6.58 3.02
CA PHE A 22 -2.63 7.77 3.58
C PHE A 22 -2.37 7.89 5.09
N ILE A 23 -2.48 6.77 5.84
CA ILE A 23 -2.17 6.73 7.27
C ILE A 23 -0.68 7.04 7.50
N MET A 24 0.23 6.45 6.72
CA MET A 24 1.67 6.70 6.85
C MET A 24 2.03 8.15 6.51
N ALA A 25 1.47 8.71 5.43
CA ALA A 25 1.67 10.10 5.03
C ALA A 25 1.20 11.07 6.14
N ARG A 26 0.03 10.80 6.75
CA ARG A 26 -0.48 11.60 7.87
C ARG A 26 0.44 11.53 9.09
N LYS A 27 0.96 10.35 9.43
CA LYS A 27 1.91 10.17 10.54
C LYS A 27 3.23 10.90 10.27
N ALA A 28 3.71 10.86 9.03
CA ALA A 28 4.92 11.56 8.60
C ALA A 28 4.76 13.07 8.71
N TRP A 29 3.64 13.62 8.22
CA TRP A 29 3.33 15.05 8.36
C TRP A 29 3.32 15.50 9.83
N ARG A 30 2.75 14.68 10.73
CA ARG A 30 2.62 15.01 12.15
C ARG A 30 3.93 14.86 12.96
N GLY A 31 4.99 14.32 12.37
CA GLY A 31 6.22 13.98 13.10
C GLY A 31 6.01 12.84 14.10
N ASP A 32 5.01 11.98 13.87
CA ASP A 32 4.70 10.85 14.77
C ASP A 32 5.83 9.79 14.75
N PHE A 33 6.60 9.75 13.66
CA PHE A 33 7.80 8.91 13.54
C PHE A 33 8.94 9.40 14.44
N ASP A 34 9.18 10.71 14.52
CA ASP A 34 10.26 11.27 15.33
C ASP A 34 9.93 11.32 16.83
N THR A 35 8.64 11.50 17.16
CA THR A 35 8.16 11.53 18.56
C THR A 35 7.88 10.15 19.14
N GLY A 36 7.99 9.08 18.33
CA GLY A 36 7.75 7.70 18.76
C GLY A 36 6.32 7.41 19.23
N ARG A 37 5.35 8.26 18.86
CA ARG A 37 3.95 8.11 19.25
C ARG A 37 3.34 6.89 18.58
N ARG A 38 2.66 6.05 19.38
CA ARG A 38 1.86 4.93 18.85
C ARG A 38 0.65 5.48 18.12
N GLY A 39 0.44 5.03 16.89
CA GLY A 39 -0.76 5.32 16.14
C GLY A 39 -1.86 4.32 16.44
N PHE A 40 -3.13 4.68 16.25
CA PHE A 40 -4.27 3.79 16.45
C PHE A 40 -4.17 2.47 15.65
N PHE A 41 -3.58 2.52 14.45
CA PHE A 41 -3.36 1.36 13.57
C PHE A 41 -1.91 0.84 13.58
N THR A 42 -1.01 1.38 14.42
CA THR A 42 0.41 0.97 14.44
C THR A 42 0.87 0.77 15.88
N SER A 43 0.90 -0.49 16.32
CA SER A 43 1.28 -0.88 17.70
C SER A 43 2.79 -0.72 17.98
N GLN A 44 3.62 -0.82 16.94
CA GLN A 44 5.08 -0.66 16.99
C GLN A 44 5.50 0.81 17.14
N LYS A 45 6.67 1.04 17.77
CA LYS A 45 7.32 2.37 17.77
C LYS A 45 7.48 2.82 16.31
N SER A 46 7.13 4.07 16.05
CA SER A 46 7.00 4.62 14.71
C SER A 46 8.38 4.83 14.08
N HIS A 47 9.03 3.77 13.62
CA HIS A 47 10.28 3.86 12.85
C HIS A 47 10.01 3.96 11.35
N TYR A 48 10.95 4.55 10.60
CA TYR A 48 10.86 4.70 9.15
C TYR A 48 10.85 3.36 8.40
N GLU A 49 11.25 2.26 9.02
CA GLU A 49 11.13 0.89 8.49
C GLU A 49 9.70 0.54 8.06
N ALA A 50 8.68 1.01 8.81
CA ALA A 50 7.29 0.76 8.46
C ALA A 50 6.90 1.44 7.13
N VAL A 51 7.50 2.59 6.83
CA VAL A 51 7.30 3.30 5.55
C VAL A 51 7.99 2.55 4.42
N GLU A 52 9.19 2.03 4.65
CA GLU A 52 9.93 1.24 3.66
C GLU A 52 9.17 -0.05 3.29
N ILE A 53 8.69 -0.81 4.28
CA ILE A 53 7.89 -2.01 4.05
C ILE A 53 6.60 -1.68 3.29
N MET A 54 5.93 -0.57 3.64
CA MET A 54 4.74 -0.13 2.93
C MET A 54 5.04 0.31 1.49
N GLY A 55 6.20 0.94 1.28
CA GLY A 55 6.69 1.27 -0.06
C GLY A 55 6.92 0.01 -0.91
N LEU A 56 7.56 -1.01 -0.34
CA LEU A 56 7.75 -2.31 -1.00
C LEU A 56 6.41 -2.99 -1.34
N TYR A 57 5.42 -2.93 -0.43
CA TYR A 57 4.07 -3.42 -0.71
C TYR A 57 3.42 -2.67 -1.87
N TRP A 58 3.55 -1.34 -1.91
CA TRP A 58 2.98 -0.52 -2.99
C TRP A 58 3.63 -0.83 -4.34
N HIS A 59 4.96 -0.99 -4.38
CA HIS A 59 5.67 -1.42 -5.58
C HIS A 59 5.27 -2.82 -6.05
N PHE A 60 5.04 -3.76 -5.12
CA PHE A 60 4.50 -5.06 -5.48
C PHE A 60 3.12 -4.95 -6.17
N VAL A 61 2.22 -4.12 -5.62
CA VAL A 61 0.91 -3.86 -6.23
C VAL A 61 1.08 -3.26 -7.64
N ASP A 62 1.96 -2.26 -7.81
CA ASP A 62 2.25 -1.65 -9.11
C ASP A 62 2.75 -2.67 -10.15
N LEU A 63 3.70 -3.52 -9.78
CA LEU A 63 4.20 -4.58 -10.67
C LEU A 63 3.09 -5.55 -11.10
N VAL A 64 2.23 -5.97 -10.17
CA VAL A 64 1.06 -6.82 -10.50
C VAL A 64 0.13 -6.11 -11.50
N TRP A 65 -0.08 -4.81 -11.35
CA TRP A 65 -0.91 -4.04 -12.29
C TRP A 65 -0.31 -4.03 -13.70
N VAL A 66 1.00 -3.80 -13.83
CA VAL A 66 1.69 -3.81 -15.13
C VAL A 66 1.48 -5.14 -15.85
N PHE A 67 1.57 -6.28 -15.14
CA PHE A 67 1.28 -7.58 -15.74
C PHE A 67 -0.19 -7.73 -16.16
N ILE A 68 -1.14 -7.33 -15.31
CA ILE A 68 -2.58 -7.38 -15.64
C ILE A 68 -2.86 -6.53 -16.88
N PHE A 69 -2.31 -5.33 -16.95
CA PHE A 69 -2.46 -4.42 -18.09
C PHE A 69 -1.92 -5.04 -19.38
N ALA A 70 -0.71 -5.59 -19.34
CA ALA A 70 -0.09 -6.23 -20.50
C ALA A 70 -0.91 -7.41 -21.04
N PHE A 71 -1.40 -8.32 -20.18
CA PHE A 71 -2.06 -9.54 -20.64
C PHE A 71 -3.56 -9.41 -20.91
N PHE A 72 -4.27 -8.45 -20.29
CA PHE A 72 -5.73 -8.31 -20.44
C PHE A 72 -6.16 -7.06 -21.21
N TYR A 73 -5.33 -6.01 -21.29
CA TYR A 73 -5.71 -4.75 -21.92
C TYR A 73 -4.92 -4.43 -23.20
N LEU A 74 -3.69 -4.94 -23.34
CA LEU A 74 -2.83 -4.71 -24.52
C LEU A 74 -2.79 -5.87 -25.53
N TRP A 75 -3.42 -7.00 -25.21
CA TRP A 75 -3.63 -8.12 -26.14
C TRP A 75 -4.96 -7.97 -26.86
#